data_AF-A0A133UR45-F1
#
_entry.id   AF-A0A133UR45-F1
#
_cell.length_a   1.000
_cell.length_b   1.000
_cell.length_c   1.000
_cell.angle_alpha   90.00
_cell.angle_beta   90.00
_cell.angle_gamma   90.00
#
_symmetry.space_group_name_H-M   'P 1'
#
loop_
_entity.id
_entity.type
_entity.pdbx_description
1 polymer ?
#
loop_
_entity_poly.entity_id
_entity_poly.type
_entity_poly.pdbx_seq_one_letter_code
_entity_poly.pdbx_strand_id
1 'polypeptide(L)'
;MENEGKNPSRSGFARGTENTTEDILAILRTLLVADDVIELKALKGEYSPEKASRLAHAIAVTVDGMALTALKDKELAEGMVSVINEHMKNSRGNPRPYHHLLHLLAYAHRLEVDGVTHDPSELFESYAWVKSEMDLDNIEEQRTELEEELDDQMDQLKLEKDGRKNNQMFA
;
A
#
# COMPACT_ATOMS: atom_id res chain seq x y z
N MET A 1 27.06 -48.15 0.53
CA MET A 1 25.83 -47.53 1.09
C MET A 1 26.22 -46.15 1.55
N GLU A 2 25.96 -45.19 0.68
CA GLU A 2 26.21 -43.76 0.87
C GLU A 2 25.08 -43.16 1.70
N ASN A 3 25.40 -42.26 2.62
CA ASN A 3 24.50 -41.18 3.02
C ASN A 3 25.34 -40.07 3.68
N GLU A 4 25.95 -39.25 2.83
CA GLU A 4 26.45 -37.94 3.22
C GLU A 4 25.25 -37.01 3.39
N GLY A 5 24.96 -36.64 4.64
CA GLY A 5 24.01 -35.59 4.97
C GLY A 5 24.48 -34.25 4.44
N LYS A 6 24.07 -33.90 3.22
CA LYS A 6 24.21 -32.55 2.67
C LYS A 6 23.34 -31.58 3.48
N ASN A 7 24.00 -30.76 4.28
CA ASN A 7 23.52 -29.42 4.63
C ASN A 7 23.38 -28.60 3.33
N PRO A 8 22.19 -28.06 2.98
CA PRO A 8 22.12 -27.02 1.98
C PRO A 8 22.48 -25.68 2.67
N SER A 9 23.78 -25.47 2.87
CA SER A 9 24.31 -24.14 3.12
C SER A 9 23.97 -23.22 1.96
N ARG A 10 23.45 -22.04 2.30
CA ARG A 10 23.46 -20.81 1.50
C ARG A 10 24.51 -20.82 0.38
N SER A 11 24.06 -20.86 -0.87
CA SER A 11 24.77 -20.26 -2.00
C SER A 11 23.87 -20.32 -3.22
N GLY A 12 23.44 -19.19 -3.76
CA GLY A 12 22.80 -19.23 -5.06
C GLY A 12 22.06 -18.01 -5.57
N PHE A 13 22.00 -16.88 -4.87
CA PHE A 13 21.55 -15.61 -5.47
C PHE A 13 22.43 -14.45 -5.03
N ALA A 14 23.73 -14.62 -5.28
CA ALA A 14 24.65 -13.51 -5.42
C ALA A 14 25.32 -13.68 -6.78
N ARG A 15 24.58 -13.32 -7.84
CA ARG A 15 25.19 -13.05 -9.13
C ARG A 15 24.68 -11.67 -9.52
N GLY A 16 25.57 -10.68 -9.43
CA GLY A 16 25.32 -9.35 -9.94
C GLY A 16 24.98 -9.46 -11.43
N THR A 17 23.71 -9.35 -11.74
CA THR A 17 23.26 -8.70 -12.94
C THR A 17 23.16 -7.24 -12.55
N GLU A 18 23.90 -6.36 -13.24
CA GLU A 18 23.45 -4.98 -13.32
C GLU A 18 22.03 -5.06 -13.90
N ASN A 19 21.02 -5.05 -13.03
CA ASN A 19 19.65 -5.02 -13.49
C ASN A 19 19.51 -3.68 -14.20
N THR A 20 19.30 -3.74 -15.50
CA THR A 20 19.07 -2.53 -16.28
C THR A 20 17.79 -1.86 -15.78
N THR A 21 17.66 -0.56 -15.98
CA THR A 21 16.41 0.17 -15.71
C THR A 21 15.21 -0.57 -16.31
N GLU A 22 15.34 -1.08 -17.54
CA GLU A 22 14.31 -1.86 -18.22
C GLU A 22 13.91 -3.14 -17.47
N ASP A 23 14.88 -3.89 -16.92
CA ASP A 23 14.60 -5.10 -16.14
C ASP A 23 13.78 -4.77 -14.89
N ILE A 24 14.16 -3.71 -14.16
CA ILE A 24 13.44 -3.28 -12.96
C ILE A 24 11.99 -2.89 -13.32
N LEU A 25 11.80 -2.16 -14.41
CA LEU A 25 10.47 -1.76 -14.87
C LEU A 25 9.62 -2.94 -15.34
N ALA A 26 10.23 -3.96 -15.96
CA ALA A 26 9.53 -5.18 -16.36
C ALA A 26 9.07 -5.99 -15.13
N ILE A 27 9.91 -6.10 -14.10
CA ILE A 27 9.54 -6.75 -12.84
C ILE A 27 8.42 -5.96 -12.16
N LEU A 28 8.51 -4.63 -12.10
CA LEU A 28 7.47 -3.77 -11.52
C LEU A 28 6.10 -4.01 -12.18
N ARG A 29 6.03 -3.99 -13.52
CA ARG A 29 4.78 -4.29 -14.26
C ARG A 29 4.19 -5.64 -13.84
N THR A 30 5.04 -6.66 -13.73
CA THR A 30 4.61 -8.01 -13.35
C THR A 30 4.07 -8.05 -11.92
N LEU A 31 4.71 -7.36 -10.99
CA LEU A 31 4.31 -7.29 -9.59
C LEU A 31 2.96 -6.59 -9.43
N LEU A 32 2.73 -5.48 -10.13
CA LEU A 32 1.46 -4.75 -10.10
C LEU A 32 0.28 -5.63 -10.60
N VAL A 33 0.49 -6.37 -11.70
CA VAL A 33 -0.50 -7.35 -12.17
C VAL A 33 -0.69 -8.50 -11.18
N ALA A 34 0.37 -8.95 -10.51
CA ALA A 34 0.27 -9.99 -9.50
C ALA A 34 -0.57 -9.54 -8.29
N ASP A 35 -0.50 -8.26 -7.92
CA ASP A 35 -1.30 -7.67 -6.86
C ASP A 35 -2.80 -7.73 -7.17
N ASP A 36 -3.20 -7.31 -8.39
CA ASP A 36 -4.58 -7.46 -8.90
C ASP A 36 -5.04 -8.93 -8.84
N VAL A 37 -4.18 -9.86 -9.24
CA VAL A 37 -4.50 -11.30 -9.23
C VAL A 37 -4.71 -11.80 -7.80
N ILE A 38 -3.92 -11.35 -6.83
CA ILE A 38 -4.09 -11.71 -5.41
C ILE A 38 -5.44 -11.23 -4.90
N GLU A 39 -5.81 -9.97 -5.18
CA GLU A 39 -7.10 -9.42 -4.80
C GLU A 39 -8.25 -10.23 -5.41
N LEU A 40 -8.22 -10.48 -6.72
CA LEU A 40 -9.24 -11.27 -7.41
C LEU A 40 -9.37 -12.70 -6.86
N LYS A 41 -8.25 -13.34 -6.52
CA LYS A 41 -8.24 -14.68 -5.92
C LYS A 41 -8.77 -14.68 -4.48
N ALA A 42 -8.49 -13.63 -3.71
CA ALA A 42 -9.06 -13.47 -2.38
C ALA A 42 -10.59 -13.28 -2.46
N LEU A 43 -11.07 -12.43 -3.37
CA LEU A 43 -12.50 -12.19 -3.59
C LEU A 43 -13.25 -13.45 -4.04
N LYS A 44 -12.61 -14.33 -4.81
CA LYS A 44 -13.17 -15.63 -5.22
C LYS A 44 -13.08 -16.71 -4.14
N GLY A 45 -12.41 -16.44 -3.01
CA GLY A 45 -12.16 -17.42 -1.95
C GLY A 45 -11.10 -18.48 -2.31
N GLU A 46 -10.34 -18.29 -3.39
CA GLU A 46 -9.23 -19.18 -3.76
C GLU A 46 -8.02 -19.02 -2.83
N TYR A 47 -7.83 -17.81 -2.29
CA TYR A 47 -6.83 -17.51 -1.26
C TYR A 47 -7.49 -17.23 0.08
N SER A 48 -6.90 -17.77 1.15
CA SER A 48 -7.24 -17.34 2.50
C SER A 48 -6.81 -15.87 2.71
N PRO A 49 -7.48 -15.12 3.61
CA PRO A 49 -7.08 -13.75 3.94
C PRO A 49 -5.61 -13.63 4.33
N GLU A 50 -5.11 -14.59 5.11
CA GLU A 50 -3.70 -14.62 5.54
C GLU A 50 -2.74 -14.82 4.35
N LYS A 51 -3.06 -15.73 3.43
CA LYS A 51 -2.22 -15.96 2.25
C LYS A 51 -2.20 -14.74 1.33
N ALA A 52 -3.35 -14.13 1.09
CA ALA A 52 -3.46 -12.92 0.28
C ALA A 52 -2.65 -11.77 0.91
N SER A 53 -2.80 -11.55 2.22
CA SER A 53 -2.06 -10.53 2.96
C SER A 53 -0.53 -10.73 2.88
N ARG A 54 -0.03 -11.95 3.08
CA ARG A 54 1.42 -12.23 2.99
C ARG A 54 1.99 -11.98 1.60
N LEU A 55 1.25 -12.35 0.54
CA LEU A 55 1.67 -12.13 -0.84
C LEU A 55 1.66 -10.64 -1.20
N ALA A 56 0.59 -9.92 -0.86
CA ALA A 56 0.49 -8.47 -1.07
C ALA A 56 1.61 -7.72 -0.32
N HIS A 57 1.91 -8.12 0.92
CA HIS A 57 3.03 -7.56 1.68
C HIS A 57 4.38 -7.79 0.99
N ALA A 58 4.64 -8.99 0.48
CA ALA A 58 5.88 -9.28 -0.24
C ALA A 58 6.03 -8.45 -1.53
N ILE A 59 4.92 -8.21 -2.24
CA ILE A 59 4.90 -7.31 -3.40
C ILE A 59 5.24 -5.88 -2.96
N ALA A 60 4.55 -5.35 -1.94
CA ALA A 60 4.76 -4.00 -1.43
C ALA A 60 6.22 -3.75 -1.05
N VAL A 61 6.82 -4.66 -0.27
CA VAL A 61 8.25 -4.57 0.13
C VAL A 61 9.18 -4.55 -1.08
N THR A 62 8.87 -5.32 -2.12
CA THR A 62 9.69 -5.36 -3.34
C THR A 62 9.59 -4.03 -4.10
N VAL A 63 8.37 -3.49 -4.25
CA VAL A 63 8.12 -2.21 -4.91
C VAL A 63 8.75 -1.06 -4.12
N ASP A 64 8.69 -1.07 -2.79
CA ASP A 64 9.36 -0.08 -1.94
C ASP A 64 10.88 -0.09 -2.16
N GLY A 65 11.49 -1.27 -2.28
CA GLY A 65 12.91 -1.40 -2.61
C GLY A 65 13.27 -0.82 -3.98
N MET A 66 12.40 -1.00 -4.98
CA MET A 66 12.56 -0.37 -6.30
C MET A 66 12.44 1.14 -6.20
N ALA A 67 11.44 1.66 -5.47
CA ALA A 67 11.23 3.09 -5.28
C ALA A 67 12.42 3.73 -4.56
N LEU A 68 12.97 3.09 -3.53
CA LEU A 68 14.20 3.56 -2.85
C LEU A 68 15.40 3.67 -3.79
N THR A 69 15.48 2.79 -4.78
CA THR A 69 16.52 2.86 -5.82
C THR A 69 16.24 4.04 -6.76
N ALA A 70 14.99 4.17 -7.20
CA ALA A 70 14.54 5.25 -8.07
C ALA A 70 14.65 6.64 -7.44
N LEU A 71 14.55 6.78 -6.11
CA LEU A 71 14.82 8.06 -5.43
C LEU A 71 16.22 8.62 -5.71
N LYS A 72 17.17 7.78 -6.15
CA LYS A 72 18.54 8.18 -6.50
C LYS A 72 18.79 8.23 -8.01
N ASP A 73 17.84 7.76 -8.81
CA ASP A 73 17.96 7.61 -10.25
C ASP A 73 16.71 8.15 -10.94
N LYS A 74 16.86 9.30 -11.59
CA LYS A 74 15.75 10.00 -12.24
C LYS A 74 15.17 9.20 -13.41
N GLU A 75 16.00 8.53 -14.20
CA GLU A 75 15.52 7.76 -15.36
C GLU A 75 14.66 6.57 -14.90
N LEU A 76 15.12 5.88 -13.86
CA LEU A 76 14.33 4.82 -13.24
C LEU A 76 13.04 5.37 -12.61
N ALA A 77 13.10 6.53 -11.95
CA ALA A 77 11.92 7.17 -11.36
C ALA A 77 10.86 7.52 -12.42
N GLU A 78 11.26 8.12 -13.53
CA GLU A 78 10.38 8.41 -14.67
C GLU A 78 9.72 7.14 -15.22
N GLY A 79 10.53 6.08 -15.41
CA GLY A 79 10.02 4.79 -15.84
C GLY A 79 9.02 4.18 -14.86
N MET A 80 9.32 4.22 -13.55
CA MET A 80 8.44 3.68 -12.51
C MET A 80 7.13 4.46 -12.46
N VAL A 81 7.18 5.79 -12.48
CA VAL A 81 6.01 6.66 -12.52
C VAL A 81 5.13 6.34 -13.71
N SER A 82 5.72 6.17 -14.90
CA SER A 82 4.98 5.78 -16.10
C SER A 82 4.26 4.44 -15.93
N VAL A 83 4.96 3.43 -15.41
CA VAL A 83 4.40 2.08 -15.20
C VAL A 83 3.26 2.10 -14.19
N ILE A 84 3.45 2.79 -13.07
CA ILE A 84 2.45 2.86 -12.01
C ILE A 84 1.21 3.63 -12.49
N ASN A 85 1.37 4.76 -13.16
CA ASN A 85 0.27 5.53 -13.74
C ASN A 85 -0.53 4.71 -14.77
N GLU A 86 0.16 3.97 -15.65
CA GLU A 86 -0.49 3.08 -16.61
C GLU A 86 -1.31 2.00 -15.91
N HIS A 87 -0.74 1.36 -14.89
CA HIS A 87 -1.44 0.35 -14.11
C HIS A 87 -2.67 0.94 -13.42
N MET A 88 -2.55 2.10 -12.77
CA MET A 88 -3.66 2.74 -12.07
C MET A 88 -4.82 3.13 -12.98
N LYS A 89 -4.54 3.60 -14.21
CA LYS A 89 -5.56 3.90 -15.21
C LYS A 89 -6.35 2.67 -15.66
N ASN A 90 -5.75 1.48 -15.58
CA ASN A 90 -6.32 0.22 -16.05
C ASN A 90 -6.83 -0.71 -14.93
N SER A 91 -6.40 -0.49 -13.70
CA SER A 91 -6.76 -1.32 -12.54
C SER A 91 -8.21 -1.09 -12.07
N ARG A 92 -8.81 -2.09 -11.42
CA ARG A 92 -10.20 -2.03 -10.94
C ARG A 92 -10.39 -1.32 -9.60
N GLY A 93 -9.31 -0.81 -9.00
CA GLY A 93 -9.32 -0.15 -7.69
C GLY A 93 -8.44 1.10 -7.67
N ASN A 94 -8.48 1.82 -6.55
CA ASN A 94 -7.50 2.86 -6.26
C ASN A 94 -6.38 2.20 -5.42
N PRO A 95 -5.23 1.84 -6.01
CA PRO A 95 -4.16 1.25 -5.23
C PRO A 95 -3.46 2.35 -4.43
N ARG A 96 -4.07 2.68 -3.28
CA ARG A 96 -3.61 3.70 -2.34
C ARG A 96 -2.11 3.66 -2.03
N PRO A 97 -1.44 2.50 -1.83
CA PRO A 97 0.01 2.51 -1.57
C PRO A 97 0.84 3.04 -2.74
N TYR A 98 0.43 2.79 -3.99
CA TYR A 98 1.21 3.21 -5.16
C TYR A 98 1.06 4.71 -5.47
N HIS A 99 -0.06 5.34 -5.07
CA HIS A 99 -0.20 6.81 -5.11
C HIS A 99 0.87 7.51 -4.27
N HIS A 100 1.15 7.01 -3.07
CA HIS A 100 2.15 7.63 -2.20
C HIS A 100 3.56 7.50 -2.78
N LEU A 101 3.89 6.35 -3.38
CA LEU A 101 5.17 6.16 -4.07
C LEU A 101 5.31 7.07 -5.28
N LEU A 102 4.23 7.26 -6.06
CA LEU A 102 4.21 8.23 -7.16
C LEU A 102 4.55 9.64 -6.68
N HIS A 103 3.87 10.13 -5.65
CA HIS A 103 4.13 11.47 -5.11
C HIS A 103 5.57 11.60 -4.59
N LEU A 104 6.08 10.58 -3.89
CA LEU A 104 7.47 10.59 -3.40
C LEU A 104 8.48 10.71 -4.54
N LEU A 105 8.32 9.92 -5.60
CA LEU A 105 9.21 9.98 -6.78
C LEU A 105 9.04 11.29 -7.55
N ALA A 106 7.80 11.79 -7.67
CA ALA A 106 7.50 13.04 -8.33
C ALA A 106 8.12 14.25 -7.61
N TYR A 107 7.99 14.35 -6.29
CA TYR A 107 8.63 15.40 -5.51
C TYR A 107 10.17 15.30 -5.54
N ALA A 108 10.72 14.09 -5.43
CA ALA A 108 12.17 13.89 -5.38
C ALA A 108 12.87 14.38 -6.66
N HIS A 109 12.26 14.13 -7.83
CA HIS A 109 12.86 14.42 -9.14
C HIS A 109 12.15 15.52 -9.94
N ARG A 110 11.15 16.17 -9.34
CA ARG A 110 10.27 17.17 -9.98
C ARG A 110 9.62 16.63 -11.25
N LEU A 111 9.04 15.45 -11.16
CA LEU A 111 8.37 14.79 -12.28
C LEU A 111 6.95 15.32 -12.42
N GLU A 112 6.47 15.34 -13.67
CA GLU A 112 5.07 15.60 -13.97
C GLU A 112 4.26 14.30 -13.85
N VAL A 113 3.18 14.34 -13.07
CA VAL A 113 2.24 13.24 -12.91
C VAL A 113 0.85 13.77 -13.25
N ASP A 114 0.21 13.17 -14.26
CA ASP A 114 -1.11 13.56 -14.78
C ASP A 114 -1.25 15.07 -15.09
N GLY A 115 -0.21 15.68 -15.69
CA GLY A 115 -0.23 17.10 -16.06
C GLY A 115 0.11 18.06 -14.92
N VAL A 116 0.42 17.54 -13.73
CA VAL A 116 0.79 18.34 -12.56
C VAL A 116 2.25 18.09 -12.21
N THR A 117 3.06 19.15 -12.27
CA THR A 117 4.43 19.14 -11.73
C THR A 117 4.35 19.38 -10.23
N HIS A 118 4.81 18.40 -9.45
CA HIS A 118 4.74 18.45 -8.00
C HIS A 118 5.83 19.37 -7.44
N ASP A 119 5.45 20.56 -6.96
CA ASP A 119 6.38 21.52 -6.33
C ASP A 119 6.48 21.25 -4.82
N PRO A 120 7.70 21.10 -4.24
CA PRO A 120 7.85 20.89 -2.81
C PRO A 120 7.16 21.92 -1.90
N SER A 121 6.85 23.12 -2.40
CA SER A 121 6.05 24.12 -1.68
C SER A 121 4.59 23.70 -1.47
N GLU A 122 4.03 22.83 -2.31
CA GLU A 122 2.70 22.23 -2.15
C GLU A 122 2.56 21.49 -0.81
N LEU A 123 3.67 21.04 -0.20
CA LEU A 123 3.65 20.44 1.13
C LEU A 123 3.13 21.42 2.18
N PHE A 124 3.57 22.68 2.11
CA PHE A 124 3.13 23.71 3.05
C PHE A 124 1.71 24.17 2.76
N GLU A 125 1.31 24.22 1.49
CA GLU A 125 -0.06 24.54 1.09
C GLU A 125 -1.03 23.44 1.56
N SER A 126 -0.68 22.17 1.32
CA SER A 126 -1.46 21.01 1.78
C SER A 126 -1.57 20.98 3.31
N TYR A 127 -0.46 21.23 4.02
CA TYR A 127 -0.48 21.30 5.48
C TYR A 127 -1.32 22.48 6.00
N ALA A 128 -1.20 23.65 5.38
CA ALA A 128 -2.00 24.83 5.74
C ALA A 128 -3.49 24.58 5.52
N TRP A 129 -3.87 23.91 4.43
CA TRP A 129 -5.25 23.51 4.17
C TRP A 129 -5.75 22.51 5.22
N VAL A 130 -4.98 21.47 5.55
CA VAL A 130 -5.36 20.55 6.63
C VAL A 130 -5.56 21.31 7.95
N LYS A 131 -4.70 22.28 8.26
CA LYS A 131 -4.84 23.13 9.46
C LYS A 131 -6.05 24.08 9.40
N SER A 132 -6.53 24.45 8.21
CA SER A 132 -7.77 25.24 8.09
C SER A 132 -9.03 24.40 8.24
N GLU A 133 -8.98 23.12 7.88
CA GLU A 133 -10.11 22.21 7.99
C GLU A 133 -10.19 21.50 9.36
N MET A 134 -9.06 21.38 10.06
CA MET A 134 -8.95 20.63 11.30
C MET A 134 -8.04 21.35 12.29
N ASP A 135 -8.50 21.45 13.54
CA ASP A 135 -7.68 22.00 14.61
C ASP A 135 -6.59 21.00 15.03
N LEU A 136 -5.46 21.10 14.33
CA LEU A 136 -4.28 20.28 14.59
C LEU A 136 -3.66 20.53 15.96
N ASP A 137 -3.94 21.68 16.58
CA ASP A 137 -3.38 22.03 17.88
C ASP A 137 -4.14 21.29 19.01
N ASN A 138 -5.37 20.83 18.74
CA ASN A 138 -6.19 20.05 19.69
C ASN A 138 -6.59 18.64 19.20
N ILE A 139 -5.88 18.10 18.21
CA ILE A 139 -6.29 16.87 17.53
C ILE A 139 -6.29 15.62 18.42
N GLU A 140 -5.43 15.56 19.43
CA GLU A 140 -5.39 14.43 20.38
C GLU A 140 -6.61 14.42 21.30
N GLU A 141 -7.09 15.59 21.74
CA GLU A 141 -8.33 15.69 22.53
C GLU A 141 -9.54 15.31 21.67
N GLN A 142 -9.64 15.86 20.46
CA GLN A 142 -10.69 15.50 19.49
C GLN A 142 -10.71 13.99 19.19
N ARG A 143 -9.53 13.37 19.04
CA ARG A 143 -9.44 11.92 18.85
C ARG A 143 -9.98 11.16 20.06
N THR A 144 -9.61 11.59 21.28
CA THR A 144 -10.05 10.92 22.52
C THR A 144 -11.56 11.01 22.68
N GLU A 145 -12.14 12.19 22.48
CA GLU A 145 -13.60 12.39 22.52
C GLU A 145 -14.31 11.52 21.49
N LEU A 146 -13.81 11.46 20.26
CA LEU A 146 -14.38 10.62 19.21
C LEU A 146 -14.26 9.12 19.50
N GLU A 147 -13.16 8.67 20.11
CA GLU A 147 -12.99 7.27 20.54
C GLU A 147 -14.01 6.90 21.64
N GLU A 148 -14.21 7.77 22.63
CA GLU A 148 -15.22 7.60 23.68
C GLU A 148 -16.65 7.58 23.11
N GLU A 149 -16.99 8.51 22.21
CA GLU A 149 -18.29 8.53 21.54
C GLU A 149 -18.55 7.26 20.72
N LEU A 150 -17.51 6.75 20.04
CA LEU A 150 -17.63 5.54 19.23
C LEU A 150 -17.85 4.31 20.11
N ASP A 151 -17.12 4.20 21.23
CA ASP A 151 -17.28 3.11 22.18
C ASP A 151 -18.68 3.11 22.81
N ASP A 152 -19.18 4.29 23.22
CA ASP A 152 -20.54 4.45 23.74
C ASP A 152 -21.61 4.05 22.70
N GLN A 153 -21.44 4.47 21.45
CA GLN A 153 -22.35 4.07 20.36
C GLN A 153 -22.29 2.55 20.08
N MET A 154 -21.10 1.95 20.12
CA MET A 154 -20.93 0.52 19.94
C MET A 154 -21.57 -0.28 21.07
N ASP A 155 -21.49 0.20 22.31
CA ASP A 155 -22.08 -0.46 23.47
C ASP A 155 -23.61 -0.32 23.48
N GLN A 156 -24.16 0.82 23.07
CA GLN A 156 -25.60 0.96 22.81
C GLN A 156 -26.08 -0.03 21.73
N LEU A 157 -25.35 -0.16 20.62
CA LEU A 157 -25.69 -1.11 19.55
C LEU A 157 -25.64 -2.58 20.01
N LYS A 158 -24.69 -2.95 20.88
CA LYS A 158 -24.63 -4.29 21.49
C LYS A 158 -25.83 -4.54 22.41
N LEU A 159 -26.16 -3.58 23.28
CA LEU A 159 -27.29 -3.67 24.20
C LEU A 159 -28.63 -3.80 23.46
N GLU A 160 -28.85 -3.05 22.37
CA GLU A 160 -30.06 -3.19 21.54
C GLU A 160 -30.14 -4.55 20.85
N LYS A 161 -29.01 -5.09 20.39
CA LYS A 161 -28.92 -6.38 19.70
C LYS A 161 -29.18 -7.55 20.66
N ASP A 162 -28.70 -7.46 21.89
CA ASP A 162 -28.94 -8.47 22.93
C ASP A 162 -30.34 -8.35 23.55
N GLY A 163 -30.88 -7.13 23.68
CA GLY A 163 -32.28 -6.90 24.05
C GLY A 163 -33.27 -7.49 23.04
N ARG A 164 -32.98 -7.36 21.73
CA ARG A 164 -33.78 -8.00 20.66
C ARG A 164 -33.69 -9.53 20.67
N LYS A 165 -32.54 -10.13 21.02
CA LYS A 165 -32.40 -11.58 21.18
C LYS A 165 -33.20 -12.11 22.38
N ASN A 166 -33.24 -11.37 23.49
CA ASN A 166 -33.99 -11.78 24.67
C ASN A 166 -35.53 -11.71 24.47
N ASN A 167 -36.02 -10.79 23.63
CA ASN A 167 -37.44 -10.74 23.27
C ASN A 167 -37.89 -11.81 22.25
N GLN A 168 -36.97 -12.47 21.55
CA GLN A 168 -37.31 -13.59 20.65
C GLN A 168 -37.41 -14.96 21.36
N MET A 169 -37.03 -15.06 22.64
CA MET A 169 -37.19 -16.30 23.43
C MET A 169 -38.54 -16.42 24.14
N PHE A 170 -39.47 -15.46 23.95
CA PHE A 170 -40.81 -15.46 24.56
C PHE A 170 -41.96 -15.35 23.54
N ALA A 171 -41.73 -15.70 22.26
CA ALA A 171 -42.76 -15.74 21.22
C ALA A 171 -42.97 -17.16 20.67
#